data_AF-A0A8J5WFZ0-F1
#
_entry.id   AF-A0A8J5WFZ0-F1
#
_cell.length_a   1.000
_cell.length_b   1.000
_cell.length_c   1.000
_cell.angle_alpha   90.00
_cell.angle_beta   90.00
_cell.angle_gamma   90.00
#
_symmetry.space_group_name_H-M   'P 1'
#
loop_
_entity.id
_entity.type
_entity.pdbx_description
1 polymer ?
#
loop_
_entity_poly.entity_id
_entity_poly.type
_entity_poly.pdbx_seq_one_letter_code
_entity_poly.pdbx_strand_id
1 'polypeptide(L)'
;MEDTDRLVNDLTVIAGEGNIETMLSVDKGLQELAFLKVEDAVLIALAQHHRSNVAELADPATKSSGDEKFTEAFDLSKEEEEEVLFKQAWLIYFWRRAKTHNVEDDIAEERLQMWIDRHGLQPTSHDAVDVEEGIRELRKLGIEQLLWELSRREVNIPQEEEVNTTKEEMNITKEESSDVEDDLT
;
A
#
# COMPACT_ATOMS: atom_id res chain seq x y z
N MET A 1 -4.90 35.45 -3.54
CA MET A 1 -5.79 34.28 -3.67
C MET A 1 -5.64 33.67 -5.07
N GLU A 2 -5.05 34.41 -6.02
CA GLU A 2 -4.76 33.97 -7.38
C GLU A 2 -3.58 32.97 -7.50
N ASP A 3 -2.62 32.95 -6.56
CA ASP A 3 -1.42 32.10 -6.65
C ASP A 3 -1.73 30.60 -6.45
N THR A 4 -2.73 30.28 -5.62
CA THR A 4 -3.15 28.90 -5.38
C THR A 4 -3.92 28.34 -6.55
N ASP A 5 -4.77 29.14 -7.19
CA ASP A 5 -5.53 28.74 -8.38
C ASP A 5 -4.63 28.52 -9.59
N ARG A 6 -3.55 29.30 -9.70
CA ARG A 6 -2.51 29.08 -10.72
C ARG A 6 -1.77 27.76 -10.50
N LEU A 7 -1.43 27.44 -9.26
CA LEU A 7 -0.72 26.20 -8.92
C LEU A 7 -1.61 24.97 -9.13
N VAL A 8 -2.91 25.08 -8.84
CA VAL A 8 -3.90 24.04 -9.11
C VAL A 8 -4.11 23.85 -10.61
N ASN A 9 -4.19 24.94 -11.39
CA ASN A 9 -4.28 24.85 -12.85
C ASN A 9 -3.00 24.26 -13.45
N ASP A 10 -1.82 24.67 -13.00
CA ASP A 10 -0.54 24.11 -13.45
C ASP A 10 -0.45 22.60 -13.11
N LEU A 11 -0.91 22.20 -11.93
CA LEU A 11 -0.99 20.79 -11.54
C LEU A 11 -2.00 20.00 -12.38
N THR A 12 -3.14 20.61 -12.73
CA THR A 12 -4.17 19.99 -13.57
C THR A 12 -3.70 19.85 -15.02
N VAL A 13 -2.92 20.80 -15.53
CA VAL A 13 -2.27 20.74 -16.85
C VAL A 13 -1.19 19.66 -16.88
N ILE A 14 -0.42 19.50 -15.80
CA ILE A 14 0.58 18.43 -15.67
C ILE A 14 -0.07 17.05 -15.55
N ALA A 15 -1.23 16.96 -14.88
CA ALA A 15 -1.95 15.70 -14.66
C ALA A 15 -2.88 15.29 -15.82
N GLY A 16 -3.23 16.21 -16.73
CA GLY A 16 -4.40 16.07 -17.59
C GLY A 16 -4.17 15.93 -19.10
N GLU A 17 -3.01 16.25 -19.68
CA GLU A 17 -2.92 16.25 -21.14
C GLU A 17 -1.48 16.00 -21.66
N GLY A 18 -1.23 14.79 -22.16
CA GLY A 18 -0.42 14.46 -23.35
C GLY A 18 0.93 15.14 -23.64
N ASN A 19 1.54 15.91 -22.74
CA ASN A 19 2.81 16.57 -22.99
C ASN A 19 3.95 15.59 -22.73
N ILE A 20 4.45 14.97 -23.79
CA ILE A 20 5.53 13.97 -23.73
C ILE A 20 6.76 14.53 -23.00
N GLU A 21 7.01 15.84 -23.10
CA GLU A 21 8.13 16.50 -22.41
C GLU A 21 7.93 16.56 -20.89
N THR A 22 6.71 16.70 -20.38
CA THR A 22 6.45 16.65 -18.92
C THR A 22 6.59 15.23 -18.41
N MET A 23 6.09 14.23 -19.16
CA MET A 23 6.25 12.82 -18.80
C MET A 23 7.73 12.39 -18.80
N LEU A 24 8.52 12.82 -19.79
CA LEU A 24 9.95 12.57 -19.86
C LEU A 24 10.73 13.31 -18.75
N SER A 25 10.33 14.53 -18.42
CA SER A 25 10.95 15.28 -17.31
C SER A 25 10.69 14.61 -15.96
N VAL A 26 9.47 14.09 -15.75
CA VAL A 26 9.11 13.31 -14.56
C VAL A 26 9.91 12.00 -14.52
N ASP A 27 9.99 11.25 -15.62
CA ASP A 27 10.76 10.00 -15.71
C ASP A 27 12.24 10.22 -15.39
N LYS A 28 12.85 11.25 -16.00
CA LYS A 28 14.24 11.64 -15.73
C LYS A 28 14.42 12.06 -14.27
N GLY A 29 13.49 12.82 -13.71
CA GLY A 29 13.52 13.21 -12.30
C GLY A 29 13.47 12.00 -11.36
N LEU A 30 12.57 11.05 -11.62
CA LEU A 30 12.48 9.80 -10.84
C LEU A 30 13.74 8.94 -10.98
N GLN A 31 14.30 8.84 -12.18
CA GLN A 31 15.54 8.11 -12.42
C GLN A 31 16.72 8.74 -11.69
N GLU A 32 16.81 10.08 -11.67
CA GLU A 32 17.85 10.80 -10.91
C GLU A 32 17.68 10.59 -9.40
N LEU A 33 16.45 10.63 -8.87
CA LEU A 33 16.18 10.33 -7.45
C LEU A 33 16.57 8.90 -7.06
N ALA A 34 16.26 7.93 -7.93
CA ALA A 34 16.65 6.54 -7.75
C ALA A 34 18.17 6.35 -7.83
N PHE A 35 18.83 7.02 -8.79
CA PHE A 35 20.29 7.00 -8.93
C PHE A 35 21.00 7.58 -7.71
N LEU A 36 20.48 8.69 -7.18
CA LEU A 36 21.01 9.35 -5.99
C LEU A 36 20.63 8.65 -4.68
N LYS A 37 19.81 7.59 -4.74
CA LYS A 37 19.29 6.86 -3.57
C LYS A 37 18.72 7.81 -2.51
N VAL A 38 17.92 8.78 -2.97
CA VAL A 38 17.32 9.78 -2.09
C VAL A 38 16.48 9.11 -1.00
N GLU A 39 15.84 7.97 -1.31
CA GLU A 39 15.10 7.16 -0.33
C GLU A 39 15.97 6.76 0.88
N ASP A 40 17.14 6.16 0.65
CA ASP A 40 18.05 5.74 1.74
C ASP A 40 18.49 6.94 2.58
N ALA A 41 18.79 8.07 1.93
CA ALA A 41 19.20 9.30 2.61
C ALA A 41 18.07 9.90 3.45
N VAL A 42 16.84 9.93 2.92
CA VAL A 42 15.64 10.40 3.62
C VAL A 42 15.32 9.47 4.79
N LEU A 43 15.42 8.16 4.60
CA LEU A 43 15.21 7.18 5.67
C LEU A 43 16.18 7.40 6.83
N ILE A 44 17.46 7.61 6.55
CA ILE A 44 18.47 7.91 7.58
C ILE A 44 18.19 9.26 8.26
N ALA A 45 17.85 10.30 7.49
CA ALA A 45 17.56 11.62 8.02
C ALA A 45 16.33 11.61 8.93
N LEU A 46 15.27 10.90 8.54
CA LEU A 46 14.07 10.71 9.36
C LEU A 46 14.42 9.93 10.62
N ALA A 47 15.13 8.81 10.52
CA ALA A 47 15.55 8.05 11.71
C ALA A 47 16.37 8.90 12.70
N GLN A 48 17.21 9.81 12.20
CA GLN A 48 17.94 10.77 13.03
C GLN A 48 17.02 11.82 13.65
N HIS A 49 16.05 12.34 12.91
CA HIS A 49 15.07 13.30 13.41
C HIS A 49 14.19 12.70 14.51
N HIS A 50 13.71 11.48 14.34
CA HIS A 50 12.97 10.74 15.38
C HIS A 50 13.83 10.55 16.65
N ARG A 51 15.13 10.24 16.50
CA ARG A 51 16.05 10.12 17.64
C ARG A 51 16.37 11.46 18.33
N SER A 52 16.44 12.54 17.56
CA SER A 52 16.68 13.89 18.07
C SER A 52 15.49 14.40 18.89
N ASN A 53 14.26 14.17 18.43
CA ASN A 53 13.05 14.54 19.15
C ASN A 53 12.97 13.83 20.52
N VAL A 54 13.33 12.54 20.59
CA VAL A 54 13.40 11.78 21.85
C VAL A 54 14.46 12.36 22.80
N ALA A 55 15.59 12.84 22.28
CA ALA A 55 16.65 13.43 23.09
C ALA A 55 16.33 14.85 23.61
N GLU A 56 15.53 15.63 22.87
CA GLU A 56 15.14 17.00 23.24
C GLU A 56 14.03 17.03 24.30
N LEU A 57 13.16 16.01 24.36
CA LEU A 57 12.19 15.81 25.44
C LEU A 57 12.82 15.30 26.75
N ALA A 58 14.08 14.84 26.72
CA ALA A 58 14.81 14.38 27.90
C ALA A 58 15.51 15.55 28.63
N ASP A 59 14.72 16.47 29.19
CA ASP A 59 15.22 17.57 30.02
C ASP A 59 15.78 17.02 31.35
N PRO A 60 17.06 17.25 31.73
CA PRO A 60 17.70 16.61 32.88
C PRO A 60 17.36 17.27 34.25
N ALA A 61 16.14 17.76 34.43
CA ALA A 61 15.76 18.58 35.60
C ALA A 61 14.64 17.99 36.49
N THR A 62 14.54 16.66 36.63
CA THR A 62 13.70 16.04 37.68
C THR A 62 14.39 14.83 38.31
N LYS A 63 15.46 15.07 39.07
CA LYS A 63 15.92 14.14 40.10
C LYS A 63 15.42 14.62 41.46
N SER A 64 14.27 14.16 41.92
CA SER A 64 13.97 13.94 43.35
C SER A 64 12.54 13.44 43.55
N SER A 65 12.35 12.13 43.64
CA SER A 65 11.88 11.45 44.86
C SER A 65 11.68 9.98 44.53
N GLY A 66 12.02 9.12 45.47
CA GLY A 66 12.12 7.67 45.28
C GLY A 66 10.81 7.00 44.90
N ASP A 67 11.03 5.81 44.31
CA ASP A 67 10.09 4.73 44.01
C ASP A 67 9.43 4.76 42.62
N GLU A 68 9.51 3.60 41.93
CA GLU A 68 8.83 3.22 40.67
C GLU A 68 9.47 3.57 39.30
N LYS A 69 10.75 3.26 39.04
CA LYS A 69 11.33 3.46 37.68
C LYS A 69 12.17 2.32 37.07
N PHE A 70 11.83 1.07 37.36
CA PHE A 70 12.34 -0.07 36.58
C PHE A 70 11.30 -0.65 35.61
N THR A 71 10.21 0.06 35.35
CA THR A 71 9.14 -0.34 34.41
C THR A 71 9.07 0.51 33.15
N GLU A 72 9.88 1.55 33.00
CA GLU A 72 9.83 2.47 31.84
C GLU A 72 10.58 1.96 30.60
N ALA A 73 11.11 0.73 30.62
CA ALA A 73 11.87 0.16 29.50
C ALA A 73 11.03 -0.71 28.54
N PHE A 74 9.71 -0.82 28.76
CA PHE A 74 8.85 -1.74 28.00
C PHE A 74 7.55 -1.14 27.48
N ASP A 75 7.20 0.07 27.90
CA ASP A 75 6.04 0.79 27.37
C ASP A 75 6.48 1.62 26.15
N LEU A 76 5.79 1.42 25.03
CA LEU A 76 6.00 2.18 23.81
C LEU A 76 5.63 3.65 24.07
N SER A 77 6.39 4.59 23.51
CA SER A 77 5.94 5.97 23.45
C SER A 77 4.68 6.08 22.59
N LYS A 78 3.88 7.11 22.80
CA LYS A 78 2.65 7.32 22.02
C LYS A 78 2.93 7.38 20.51
N GLU A 79 4.03 8.00 20.13
CA GLU A 79 4.48 8.07 18.74
C GLU A 79 4.83 6.68 18.18
N GLU A 80 5.51 5.83 18.96
CA GLU A 80 5.79 4.45 18.57
C GLU A 80 4.52 3.59 18.50
N GLU A 81 3.57 3.76 19.43
CA GLU A 81 2.27 3.08 19.38
C GLU A 81 1.53 3.43 18.07
N GLU A 82 1.47 4.71 17.71
CA GLU A 82 0.85 5.18 16.47
C GLU A 82 1.54 4.60 15.22
N GLU A 83 2.87 4.54 15.23
CA GLU A 83 3.65 3.93 14.14
C GLU A 83 3.37 2.43 14.01
N VAL A 84 3.29 1.69 15.12
CA VAL A 84 2.96 0.26 15.11
C VAL A 84 1.56 0.04 14.56
N LEU A 85 0.57 0.81 15.02
CA LEU A 85 -0.81 0.72 14.51
C LEU A 85 -0.88 1.02 13.02
N PHE A 86 -0.13 2.03 12.55
CA PHE A 86 -0.05 2.35 11.13
C PHE A 86 0.53 1.19 10.32
N LYS A 87 1.63 0.59 10.78
CA LYS A 87 2.24 -0.57 10.11
C LYS A 87 1.34 -1.81 10.15
N GLN A 88 0.60 -2.05 11.24
CA GLN A 88 -0.41 -3.11 11.30
C GLN A 88 -1.52 -2.87 10.26
N ALA A 89 -2.06 -1.66 10.17
CA ALA A 89 -3.07 -1.30 9.18
C ALA A 89 -2.55 -1.49 7.74
N TRP A 90 -1.28 -1.13 7.50
CA TRP A 90 -0.60 -1.35 6.23
C TRP A 90 -0.50 -2.84 5.88
N LEU A 91 -0.07 -3.68 6.83
CA LEU A 91 -0.01 -5.13 6.66
C LEU A 91 -1.39 -5.71 6.33
N ILE A 92 -2.43 -5.33 7.08
CA ILE A 92 -3.82 -5.75 6.80
C ILE A 92 -4.24 -5.34 5.40
N TYR A 93 -3.94 -4.11 4.97
CA TYR A 93 -4.29 -3.62 3.64
C TYR A 93 -3.62 -4.46 2.55
N PHE A 94 -2.31 -4.66 2.63
CA PHE A 94 -1.56 -5.40 1.61
C PHE A 94 -1.95 -6.86 1.55
N TRP A 95 -2.10 -7.53 2.69
CA TRP A 95 -2.54 -8.93 2.72
C TRP A 95 -3.97 -9.11 2.25
N ARG A 96 -4.88 -8.18 2.59
CA ARG A 96 -6.25 -8.19 2.05
C ARG A 96 -6.25 -8.04 0.54
N ARG A 97 -5.41 -7.13 0.02
CA ARG A 97 -5.29 -6.92 -1.43
C ARG A 97 -4.64 -8.12 -2.11
N ALA A 98 -3.60 -8.71 -1.52
CA ALA A 98 -2.97 -9.94 -1.99
C ALA A 98 -3.99 -11.08 -2.13
N LYS A 99 -4.82 -11.31 -1.11
CA LYS A 99 -5.93 -12.26 -1.16
C LYS A 99 -6.90 -11.99 -2.31
N THR A 100 -7.36 -10.73 -2.47
CA THR A 100 -8.32 -10.36 -3.52
C THR A 100 -7.80 -10.64 -4.93
N HIS A 101 -6.50 -10.44 -5.18
CA HIS A 101 -5.90 -10.66 -6.49
C HIS A 101 -5.15 -12.01 -6.59
N ASN A 102 -5.39 -12.95 -5.65
CA ASN A 102 -4.75 -14.27 -5.58
C ASN A 102 -3.21 -14.24 -5.66
N VAL A 103 -2.60 -13.24 -5.05
CA VAL A 103 -1.14 -13.15 -4.87
C VAL A 103 -0.77 -13.86 -3.57
N GLU A 104 0.15 -14.84 -3.64
CA GLU A 104 0.55 -15.65 -2.48
C GLU A 104 -0.67 -16.27 -1.76
N ASP A 105 -1.61 -16.81 -2.54
CA ASP A 105 -2.93 -17.29 -2.10
C ASP A 105 -2.86 -18.36 -0.99
N ASP A 106 -1.77 -19.13 -0.96
CA ASP A 106 -1.50 -20.17 0.03
C ASP A 106 -1.25 -19.62 1.43
N ILE A 107 -0.78 -18.36 1.56
CA ILE A 107 -0.46 -17.73 2.84
C ILE A 107 -1.25 -16.45 3.10
N ALA A 108 -1.80 -15.79 2.08
CA ALA A 108 -2.38 -14.46 2.19
C ALA A 108 -3.54 -14.40 3.20
N GLU A 109 -4.39 -15.44 3.23
CA GLU A 109 -5.51 -15.49 4.17
C GLU A 109 -5.04 -15.68 5.61
N GLU A 110 -4.07 -16.57 5.85
CA GLU A 110 -3.52 -16.80 7.18
C GLU A 110 -2.86 -15.53 7.72
N ARG A 111 -2.06 -14.85 6.90
CA ARG A 111 -1.39 -13.60 7.27
C ARG A 111 -2.40 -12.48 7.53
N LEU A 112 -3.42 -12.35 6.69
CA LEU A 112 -4.48 -11.36 6.89
C LEU A 112 -5.20 -11.58 8.23
N GLN A 113 -5.60 -12.81 8.52
CA GLN A 113 -6.34 -13.12 9.75
C GLN A 113 -5.48 -12.86 10.99
N MET A 114 -4.21 -13.27 10.98
CA MET A 114 -3.26 -13.00 12.07
C MET A 114 -3.17 -11.51 12.41
N TRP A 115 -3.09 -10.63 11.40
CA TRP A 115 -3.01 -9.18 11.65
C TRP A 115 -4.35 -8.58 12.08
N ILE A 116 -5.48 -9.10 11.57
CA ILE A 116 -6.82 -8.69 12.03
C ILE A 116 -7.06 -9.07 13.49
N ASP A 117 -6.64 -10.26 13.91
CA ASP A 117 -6.84 -10.75 15.28
C ASP A 117 -6.10 -9.90 16.32
N ARG A 118 -4.99 -9.27 15.92
CA ARG A 118 -4.20 -8.35 16.75
C ARG A 118 -4.73 -6.90 16.69
N HIS A 119 -5.51 -6.56 15.67
CA HIS A 119 -5.99 -5.21 15.46
C HIS A 119 -7.00 -4.77 16.53
N GLY A 120 -6.79 -3.60 17.12
CA GLY A 120 -7.65 -3.04 18.17
C GLY A 120 -7.24 -3.42 19.59
N LEU A 121 -6.17 -4.19 19.75
CA LEU A 121 -5.46 -4.34 21.02
C LEU A 121 -4.45 -3.20 21.18
N GLN A 122 -4.09 -2.88 22.43
CA GLN A 122 -3.01 -1.91 22.67
C GLN A 122 -1.68 -2.51 22.17
N PRO A 123 -0.92 -1.78 21.33
CA PRO A 123 0.37 -2.26 20.83
C PRO A 123 1.36 -2.54 21.97
N THR A 124 2.02 -3.68 21.89
CA THR A 124 3.10 -4.03 22.82
C THR A 124 4.46 -3.86 22.17
N SER A 125 5.52 -3.83 22.97
CA SER A 125 6.90 -3.84 22.47
C SER A 125 7.21 -5.05 21.57
N HIS A 126 6.51 -6.18 21.74
CA HIS A 126 6.63 -7.32 20.83
C HIS A 126 6.00 -7.03 19.47
N ASP A 127 4.83 -6.38 19.45
CA ASP A 127 4.16 -5.98 18.20
C ASP A 127 5.03 -5.04 17.37
N ALA A 128 5.83 -4.17 18.01
CA ALA A 128 6.79 -3.31 17.32
C ALA A 128 7.85 -4.11 16.54
N VAL A 129 8.25 -5.29 17.04
CA VAL A 129 9.18 -6.18 16.33
C VAL A 129 8.44 -6.98 15.24
N ASP A 130 7.24 -7.47 15.56
CA ASP A 130 6.45 -8.31 14.65
C ASP A 130 6.04 -7.53 13.40
N VAL A 131 5.64 -6.25 13.53
CA VAL A 131 5.28 -5.43 12.36
C VAL A 131 6.48 -5.22 11.44
N GLU A 132 7.68 -5.06 11.99
CA GLU A 132 8.90 -4.94 11.20
C GLU A 132 9.23 -6.24 10.45
N GLU A 133 8.99 -7.39 11.09
CA GLU A 133 9.12 -8.69 10.43
C GLU A 133 8.08 -8.87 9.31
N GLY A 134 6.83 -8.51 9.56
CA GLY A 134 5.77 -8.56 8.55
C GLY A 134 6.06 -7.67 7.35
N ILE A 135 6.57 -6.45 7.57
CA ILE A 135 6.96 -5.55 6.47
C ILE A 135 8.14 -6.11 5.69
N ARG A 136 9.14 -6.70 6.36
CA ARG A 136 10.25 -7.39 5.67
C ARG A 136 9.78 -8.56 4.85
N GLU A 137 8.80 -9.31 5.33
CA GLU A 137 8.21 -10.42 4.60
C GLU A 137 7.47 -9.94 3.34
N LEU A 138 6.64 -8.90 3.43
CA LEU A 138 5.98 -8.30 2.26
C LEU A 138 7.00 -7.93 1.18
N ARG A 139 8.12 -7.32 1.57
CA ARG A 139 9.21 -6.95 0.65
C ARG A 139 9.92 -8.18 0.08
N LYS A 140 10.18 -9.20 0.92
CA LYS A 140 10.85 -10.44 0.50
C LYS A 140 10.04 -11.21 -0.53
N LEU A 141 8.72 -11.22 -0.38
CA LEU A 141 7.79 -11.85 -1.32
C LEU A 141 7.48 -10.96 -2.53
N GLY A 142 7.91 -9.70 -2.52
CA GLY A 142 7.64 -8.76 -3.60
C GLY A 142 6.16 -8.44 -3.79
N ILE A 143 5.34 -8.58 -2.74
CA ILE A 143 3.87 -8.46 -2.81
C ILE A 143 3.45 -7.09 -3.35
N GLU A 144 4.12 -6.01 -2.92
CA GLU A 144 3.81 -4.66 -3.39
C GLU A 144 4.03 -4.52 -4.91
N GLN A 145 5.11 -5.10 -5.43
CA GLN A 145 5.41 -5.09 -6.85
C GLN A 145 4.40 -5.93 -7.64
N LEU A 146 4.10 -7.15 -7.18
CA LEU A 146 3.11 -8.02 -7.83
C LEU A 146 1.74 -7.35 -7.90
N LEU A 147 1.30 -6.73 -6.80
CA LEU A 147 0.03 -6.00 -6.75
C LEU A 147 0.02 -4.76 -7.63
N TRP A 148 1.14 -4.05 -7.71
CA TRP A 148 1.29 -2.90 -8.60
C TRP A 148 1.22 -3.30 -10.07
N GLU A 149 1.89 -4.39 -10.46
CA GLU A 149 1.86 -4.94 -11.81
C GLU A 149 0.43 -5.40 -12.18
N LEU A 150 -0.25 -6.11 -11.29
CA LEU A 150 -1.65 -6.53 -11.50
C LEU A 150 -2.59 -5.34 -11.66
N SER A 151 -2.43 -4.30 -10.83
CA SER A 151 -3.22 -3.08 -10.93
C SER A 151 -3.04 -2.39 -12.29
N ARG A 152 -1.86 -2.44 -12.89
CA ARG A 152 -1.62 -1.89 -14.25
C ARG A 152 -2.15 -2.76 -15.36
N ARG A 153 -2.18 -4.08 -15.16
CA ARG A 153 -2.79 -5.02 -16.12
C ARG A 153 -4.30 -4.80 -16.16
N GLU A 154 -4.95 -4.64 -15.02
CA GLU A 154 -6.39 -4.35 -14.93
C GLU A 154 -6.78 -3.05 -15.64
N VAL A 155 -5.95 -2.00 -15.55
CA VAL A 155 -6.19 -0.72 -16.23
C VAL A 155 -5.99 -0.80 -17.75
N ASN A 156 -5.19 -1.76 -18.23
CA ASN A 156 -4.89 -1.94 -19.65
C ASN A 156 -5.76 -2.98 -20.35
N ILE A 157 -6.70 -3.63 -19.66
CA ILE A 157 -7.70 -4.50 -20.31
C ILE A 157 -8.72 -3.56 -20.98
N PRO A 158 -8.78 -3.47 -22.32
CA PRO A 158 -9.94 -2.85 -22.95
C PRO A 158 -11.16 -3.69 -22.57
N GLN A 159 -12.29 -3.07 -22.26
CA GLN A 159 -13.56 -3.74 -21.91
C GLN A 159 -14.17 -4.60 -23.04
N GLU A 160 -13.35 -5.18 -23.92
CA GLU A 160 -13.75 -5.95 -25.10
C GLU A 160 -14.05 -7.43 -24.78
N GLU A 161 -13.61 -7.96 -23.63
CA GLU A 161 -13.77 -9.40 -23.33
C GLU A 161 -15.16 -9.78 -22.72
N GLU A 162 -15.87 -8.86 -22.06
CA GLU A 162 -17.23 -9.15 -21.58
C GLU A 162 -18.28 -9.15 -22.71
N VAL A 163 -18.01 -8.44 -23.81
CA VAL A 163 -18.94 -8.33 -24.93
C VAL A 163 -18.85 -9.54 -25.87
N ASN A 164 -17.71 -10.23 -25.92
CA ASN A 164 -17.54 -11.37 -26.83
C ASN A 164 -18.12 -12.67 -26.24
N THR A 165 -17.98 -12.88 -24.94
CA THR A 165 -18.57 -14.05 -24.24
C THR A 165 -20.10 -14.04 -24.31
N THR A 166 -20.72 -12.87 -24.13
CA THR A 166 -22.19 -12.72 -24.23
C THR A 166 -22.70 -12.82 -25.67
N LYS A 167 -21.90 -12.40 -26.68
CA LYS A 167 -22.27 -12.57 -28.09
C LYS A 167 -22.15 -14.02 -28.57
N GLU A 168 -21.17 -14.77 -28.10
CA GLU A 168 -21.05 -16.20 -28.41
C GLU A 168 -22.20 -17.02 -27.80
N GLU A 169 -22.56 -16.76 -26.54
CA GLU A 169 -23.70 -17.43 -25.89
C GLU A 169 -25.05 -17.13 -26.59
N MET A 170 -25.23 -15.90 -27.06
CA MET A 170 -26.43 -15.49 -27.83
C MET A 170 -26.44 -16.02 -29.27
N ASN A 171 -25.29 -16.43 -29.83
CA ASN A 171 -25.22 -16.97 -31.19
C ASN A 171 -25.44 -18.49 -31.18
N ILE A 172 -24.92 -19.19 -30.17
CA ILE A 172 -25.14 -20.64 -29.96
C ILE A 172 -26.63 -20.92 -29.72
N THR A 173 -27.31 -20.08 -28.91
CA THR A 173 -28.76 -20.24 -28.65
C THR A 173 -29.65 -19.87 -29.84
N LYS A 174 -29.13 -19.12 -30.83
CA LYS A 174 -29.86 -18.79 -32.06
C LYS A 174 -29.76 -19.89 -33.12
N GLU A 175 -28.64 -20.59 -33.22
CA GLU A 175 -28.51 -21.74 -34.14
C GLU A 175 -29.33 -22.95 -33.65
N GLU A 176 -29.40 -23.19 -32.33
CA GLU A 176 -30.16 -24.31 -31.77
C GLU A 176 -31.69 -24.12 -31.86
N SER A 177 -32.17 -22.88 -32.04
CA SER A 177 -33.60 -22.58 -32.20
C SER A 177 -34.07 -22.53 -33.65
N SER A 178 -33.17 -22.48 -34.65
CA SER A 178 -33.55 -22.56 -36.06
C SER A 178 -33.72 -23.99 -36.59
N ASP A 179 -33.18 -25.00 -35.89
CA ASP A 179 -33.19 -26.40 -36.35
C ASP A 179 -34.43 -27.21 -35.91
N VAL A 180 -35.38 -26.62 -35.19
CA VAL A 180 -36.55 -27.35 -34.61
C VAL A 180 -37.86 -27.10 -35.36
N GLU A 181 -37.93 -26.17 -36.32
CA GLU A 181 -39.21 -25.84 -37.00
C GLU A 181 -39.49 -26.60 -38.31
N ASP A 182 -38.61 -27.49 -38.79
CA ASP A 182 -38.79 -28.19 -40.09
C ASP A 182 -39.41 -29.60 -40.00
N ASP A 183 -39.82 -30.11 -38.81
CA ASP A 183 -40.38 -31.47 -38.65
C ASP A 183 -41.82 -31.56 -38.09
N LEU A 184 -42.65 -30.53 -38.27
CA LEU A 184 -44.10 -30.70 -38.16
C LEU A 184 -44.82 -30.19 -39.40
N THR A 185 -45.00 -31.12 -40.34
CA THR A 185 -45.98 -31.07 -41.42
C THR A 185 -47.40 -31.32 -40.92
#